data_AF-A0A7W7Z279-F1
#
_entry.id   AF-A0A7W7Z279-F1
#
_cell.length_a   1.000
_cell.length_b   1.000
_cell.length_c   1.000
_cell.angle_alpha   90.00
_cell.angle_beta   90.00
_cell.angle_gamma   90.00
#
_symmetry.space_group_name_H-M   'P 1'
#
loop_
_entity.id
_entity.type
_entity.pdbx_description
1 polymer ?
#
loop_
_entity_poly.entity_id
_entity_poly.type
_entity_poly.pdbx_seq_one_letter_code
_entity_poly.pdbx_strand_id
1 'polypeptide(L)'
;MRRLPSGSPGVYDVGRLQPFVESLPAAEQEEALALIFNLIQIHRLVDDFAAAVALLDYTEQLEAQVKIVSPGSGEPTELARNLKTLNIWDEMAARDAAMTVFHFGKTVEAIRAASREIPTIKQNIEHARLRLATKRFRKEFPDFEMMRHAVGHRAEATSSLRSVKAHSAGGVFIFGSLERRTYTMTMKGDHHSLAIDHRTRLTLAEIARVVFSAFPEIEASLPQLNIATT
;
A
#
# COMPACT_ATOMS: atom_id res chain seq x y z
N MET A 1 0.32 25.02 2.48
CA MET A 1 -0.51 24.00 1.81
C MET A 1 -1.97 24.40 1.91
N ARG A 2 -2.69 24.53 0.79
CA ARG A 2 -4.16 24.70 0.82
C ARG A 2 -4.77 23.32 1.03
N ARG A 3 -5.38 23.06 2.19
CA ARG A 3 -6.23 21.87 2.36
C ARG A 3 -7.53 22.13 1.61
N LEU A 4 -7.92 21.19 0.75
CA LEU A 4 -9.25 21.21 0.15
C LEU A 4 -10.30 20.99 1.26
N PRO A 5 -11.45 21.70 1.23
CA PRO A 5 -12.50 21.49 2.22
C PRO A 5 -13.09 20.08 2.13
N SER A 6 -13.62 19.56 3.24
CA SER A 6 -14.36 18.29 3.28
C SER A 6 -15.47 18.28 2.23
N GLY A 7 -15.63 17.15 1.51
CA GLY A 7 -16.61 17.03 0.42
C GLY A 7 -16.16 17.63 -0.92
N SER A 8 -14.96 18.22 -1.01
CA SER A 8 -14.36 18.55 -2.31
C SER A 8 -14.14 17.28 -3.13
N PRO A 9 -14.16 17.35 -4.48
CA PRO A 9 -13.73 16.24 -5.33
C PRO A 9 -12.36 15.70 -4.86
N GLY A 10 -12.29 14.40 -4.54
CA GLY A 10 -11.09 13.75 -4.02
C GLY A 10 -10.87 13.85 -2.50
N VAL A 11 -11.71 14.56 -1.74
CA VAL A 11 -11.69 14.61 -0.27
C VAL A 11 -12.91 13.91 0.29
N TYR A 12 -12.71 12.72 0.82
CA TYR A 12 -13.79 11.94 1.42
C TYR A 12 -14.20 12.50 2.80
N ASP A 13 -15.51 12.69 2.98
CA ASP A 13 -16.11 13.13 4.24
C ASP A 13 -16.62 11.94 5.05
N VAL A 14 -15.95 11.66 6.17
CA VAL A 14 -16.33 10.60 7.11
C VAL A 14 -17.69 10.84 7.76
N GLY A 15 -18.09 12.10 7.91
CA GLY A 15 -19.38 12.49 8.48
C GLY A 15 -20.59 11.96 7.69
N ARG A 16 -20.41 11.56 6.42
CA ARG A 16 -21.47 10.92 5.63
C ARG A 16 -21.92 9.57 6.17
N LEU A 17 -21.09 8.91 6.98
CA LEU A 17 -21.41 7.63 7.62
C LEU A 17 -21.96 7.80 9.04
N GLN A 18 -21.95 9.00 9.59
CA GLN A 18 -22.44 9.27 10.94
C GLN A 18 -23.91 8.85 11.13
N PRO A 19 -24.86 9.12 10.20
CA PRO A 19 -26.24 8.67 10.36
C PRO A 19 -26.39 7.15 10.43
N PHE A 20 -25.50 6.40 9.74
CA PHE A 20 -25.49 4.94 9.82
C PHE A 20 -25.05 4.48 11.21
N VAL A 21 -23.98 5.06 11.76
CA VAL A 21 -23.50 4.75 13.12
C VAL A 21 -24.59 5.04 14.16
N GLU A 22 -25.23 6.20 14.06
CA GLU A 22 -26.30 6.62 14.98
C GLU A 22 -27.54 5.72 14.90
N SER A 23 -27.74 5.01 13.79
CA SER A 23 -28.82 4.03 13.63
C SER A 23 -28.58 2.70 14.34
N LEU A 24 -27.33 2.42 14.73
CA LEU A 24 -26.95 1.18 15.43
C LEU A 24 -27.27 1.27 16.93
N PRO A 25 -27.48 0.11 17.61
CA PRO A 25 -27.57 0.08 19.06
C PRO A 25 -26.37 0.77 19.72
N ALA A 26 -26.61 1.52 20.80
CA ALA A 26 -25.55 2.32 21.46
C ALA A 26 -24.31 1.49 21.83
N ALA A 27 -24.49 0.21 22.21
CA ALA A 27 -23.41 -0.71 22.54
C ALA A 27 -22.57 -1.19 21.34
N GLU A 28 -22.97 -0.89 20.11
CA GLU A 28 -22.29 -1.29 18.87
C GLU A 28 -21.59 -0.11 18.16
N GLN A 29 -21.84 1.14 18.59
CA GLN A 29 -21.44 2.33 17.85
C GLN A 29 -19.92 2.54 17.82
N GLU A 30 -19.21 2.25 18.91
CA GLU A 30 -17.75 2.43 19.00
C GLU A 30 -17.01 1.46 18.07
N GLU A 31 -17.37 0.17 18.10
CA GLU A 31 -16.83 -0.85 17.21
C GLU A 31 -17.18 -0.55 15.75
N ALA A 32 -18.39 -0.05 15.48
CA ALA A 32 -18.80 0.37 14.14
C ALA A 32 -17.96 1.54 13.61
N LEU A 33 -17.64 2.53 14.45
CA LEU A 33 -16.72 3.60 14.09
C LEU A 33 -15.33 3.06 13.74
N ALA A 34 -14.80 2.13 14.54
CA ALA A 34 -13.51 1.50 14.24
C ALA A 34 -13.53 0.72 12.91
N LEU A 35 -14.62 0.00 12.62
CA LEU A 35 -14.83 -0.67 11.34
C LEU A 35 -14.86 0.34 10.16
N ILE A 36 -15.60 1.44 10.31
CA ILE A 36 -15.70 2.50 9.31
C ILE A 36 -14.33 3.13 9.05
N PHE A 37 -13.55 3.42 10.09
CA PHE A 37 -12.18 3.93 9.90
C PHE A 37 -11.31 2.97 9.10
N ASN A 38 -11.44 1.65 9.33
CA ASN A 38 -10.71 0.65 8.55
C ASN A 38 -11.19 0.60 7.08
N LEU A 39 -12.50 0.73 6.83
CA LEU A 39 -13.05 0.82 5.47
C LEU A 39 -12.55 2.07 4.74
N ILE A 40 -12.39 3.20 5.42
CA ILE A 40 -11.80 4.40 4.80
C ILE A 40 -10.29 4.21 4.60
N GLN A 41 -9.61 3.57 5.56
CA GLN A 41 -8.17 3.36 5.50
C GLN A 41 -7.77 2.48 4.30
N ILE A 42 -8.57 1.48 3.92
CA ILE A 42 -8.23 0.64 2.76
C ILE A 42 -8.21 1.45 1.45
N HIS A 43 -9.07 2.46 1.30
CA HIS A 43 -9.02 3.40 0.18
C HIS A 43 -7.76 4.25 0.22
N ARG A 44 -7.44 4.84 1.38
CA ARG A 44 -6.22 5.65 1.55
C ARG A 44 -4.97 4.86 1.18
N LEU A 45 -4.89 3.58 1.53
CA LEU A 45 -3.77 2.72 1.17
C LEU A 45 -3.66 2.48 -0.35
N VAL A 46 -4.77 2.52 -1.10
CA VAL A 46 -4.72 2.51 -2.57
C VAL A 46 -4.13 3.81 -3.11
N ASP A 47 -4.51 4.96 -2.53
CA ASP A 47 -3.97 6.27 -2.89
C ASP A 47 -2.49 6.41 -2.53
N ASP A 48 -2.07 5.91 -1.36
CA ASP A 48 -0.67 5.89 -0.93
C ASP A 48 0.18 5.07 -1.91
N PHE A 49 -0.32 3.91 -2.35
CA PHE A 49 0.35 3.13 -3.40
C PHE A 49 0.40 3.89 -4.74
N ALA A 50 -0.68 4.61 -5.09
CA ALA A 50 -0.71 5.45 -6.28
C ALA A 50 0.35 6.57 -6.23
N ALA A 51 0.55 7.17 -5.06
CA ALA A 51 1.56 8.19 -4.85
C ALA A 51 2.99 7.62 -5.02
N ALA A 52 3.23 6.39 -4.56
CA ALA A 52 4.51 5.71 -4.79
C ALA A 52 4.76 5.46 -6.29
N VAL A 53 3.74 5.03 -7.05
CA VAL A 53 3.85 4.86 -8.51
C VAL A 53 4.14 6.20 -9.20
N ALA A 54 3.40 7.25 -8.85
CA ALA A 54 3.59 8.59 -9.43
C ALA A 54 4.97 9.18 -9.10
N LEU A 55 5.53 8.88 -7.93
CA LEU A 55 6.88 9.29 -7.57
C LEU A 55 7.92 8.62 -8.48
N LEU A 56 7.76 7.32 -8.78
CA LEU A 56 8.63 6.61 -9.73
C LEU A 56 8.49 7.15 -11.16
N ASP A 57 7.27 7.49 -11.60
CA ASP A 57 7.07 8.13 -12.91
C ASP A 57 7.82 9.47 -13.00
N TYR A 58 7.81 10.23 -11.89
CA TYR A 58 8.46 11.53 -11.83
C TYR A 58 9.99 11.41 -11.79
N THR A 59 10.55 10.46 -11.03
CA THR A 59 12.01 10.25 -10.97
C THR A 59 12.56 9.77 -12.31
N GLU A 60 11.85 8.92 -13.04
CA GLU A 60 12.21 8.51 -14.42
C GLU A 60 12.28 9.71 -15.38
N GLN A 61 11.31 10.63 -15.31
CA GLN A 61 11.30 11.86 -16.11
C GLN A 61 12.49 12.77 -15.76
N LEU A 62 12.77 12.94 -14.46
CA LEU A 62 13.91 13.72 -13.99
C LEU A 62 15.24 13.10 -14.42
N GLU A 63 15.36 11.78 -14.37
CA GLU A 63 16.58 11.07 -14.78
C GLU A 63 16.88 11.34 -16.27
N ALA A 64 15.85 11.32 -17.12
CA ALA A 64 15.99 11.68 -18.53
C ALA A 64 16.47 13.12 -18.72
N GLN A 65 15.93 14.07 -17.95
CA GLN A 65 16.34 15.48 -18.01
C GLN A 65 17.79 15.67 -17.55
N VAL A 66 18.17 15.04 -16.43
CA VAL A 66 19.54 15.08 -15.89
C VAL A 66 20.56 14.55 -16.92
N LYS A 67 20.24 13.45 -17.62
CA LYS A 67 21.10 12.89 -18.67
C LYS A 67 21.25 13.81 -19.89
N ILE A 68 20.24 14.61 -20.23
CA ILE A 68 20.28 15.56 -21.36
C ILE A 68 21.09 16.82 -21.03
N VAL A 69 21.03 17.32 -19.79
CA VAL A 69 21.64 18.60 -19.40
C VAL A 69 23.13 18.48 -19.06
N SER A 70 23.63 17.29 -18.71
CA SER A 70 25.02 17.08 -18.31
C SER A 70 26.07 16.68 -19.37
N PRO A 71 25.88 16.77 -20.72
CA PRO A 71 26.86 16.23 -21.66
C PRO A 71 28.16 17.06 -21.82
N GLY A 72 28.46 18.02 -20.94
CA GLY A 72 29.68 18.84 -21.07
C GLY A 72 30.15 19.63 -19.85
N SER A 73 29.58 19.43 -18.65
CA SER A 73 29.89 20.29 -17.49
C SER A 73 31.23 20.03 -16.79
N GLY A 74 32.08 19.14 -17.31
CA GLY A 74 33.46 18.95 -16.82
C GLY A 74 33.62 18.37 -15.41
N GLU A 75 32.54 18.31 -14.61
CA GLU A 75 32.54 17.74 -13.27
C GLU A 75 31.68 16.47 -13.21
N PRO A 76 32.27 15.26 -13.39
CA PRO A 76 31.62 13.97 -13.21
C PRO A 76 30.88 13.81 -11.86
N THR A 77 31.16 14.67 -10.89
CA THR A 77 30.61 14.66 -9.53
C THR A 77 29.16 15.15 -9.46
N GLU A 78 28.72 16.07 -10.32
CA GLU A 78 27.36 16.62 -10.25
C GLU A 78 26.31 15.64 -10.82
N LEU A 79 26.56 15.09 -12.01
CA LEU A 79 25.71 14.07 -12.61
C LEU A 79 25.55 12.87 -11.66
N ALA A 80 26.66 12.36 -11.12
CA ALA A 80 26.64 11.24 -10.18
C ALA A 80 25.84 11.56 -8.91
N ARG A 81 25.92 12.79 -8.39
CA ARG A 81 25.15 13.24 -7.22
C ARG A 81 23.65 13.30 -7.50
N ASN A 82 23.26 13.83 -8.66
CA ASN A 82 21.86 13.93 -9.05
C ASN A 82 21.24 12.54 -9.25
N LEU A 83 21.91 11.65 -9.99
CA LEU A 83 21.45 10.27 -10.18
C LEU A 83 21.36 9.51 -8.85
N LYS A 84 22.35 9.66 -7.96
CA LYS A 84 22.29 9.07 -6.61
C LYS A 84 21.08 9.57 -5.82
N THR A 85 20.73 10.84 -5.94
CA THR A 85 19.57 11.42 -5.24
C THR A 85 18.26 10.84 -5.75
N LEU A 86 18.12 10.69 -7.07
CA LEU A 86 16.94 10.04 -7.69
C LEU A 86 16.81 8.59 -7.23
N ASN A 87 17.91 7.81 -7.21
CA ASN A 87 17.90 6.43 -6.72
C ASN A 87 17.43 6.34 -5.25
N ILE A 88 17.77 7.32 -4.40
CA ILE A 88 17.29 7.35 -3.01
C ILE A 88 15.78 7.56 -2.96
N TRP A 89 15.23 8.42 -3.82
CA TRP A 89 13.78 8.65 -3.90
C TRP A 89 13.04 7.41 -4.38
N ASP A 90 13.61 6.71 -5.36
CA ASP A 90 13.08 5.43 -5.84
C ASP A 90 13.04 4.37 -4.73
N GLU A 91 14.13 4.23 -3.96
CA GLU A 91 14.17 3.32 -2.82
C GLU A 91 13.20 3.73 -1.68
N MET A 92 12.93 5.02 -1.51
CA MET A 92 11.92 5.50 -0.56
C MET A 92 10.51 5.12 -1.01
N ALA A 93 10.17 5.41 -2.28
CA ALA A 93 8.89 5.01 -2.88
C ALA A 93 8.69 3.49 -2.78
N ALA A 94 9.75 2.72 -3.04
CA ALA A 94 9.70 1.27 -3.05
C ALA A 94 9.41 0.65 -1.68
N ARG A 95 10.05 1.18 -0.64
CA ARG A 95 9.80 0.76 0.75
C ARG A 95 8.40 1.13 1.21
N ASP A 96 7.94 2.32 0.87
CA ASP A 96 6.61 2.78 1.25
C ASP A 96 5.52 1.92 0.58
N ALA A 97 5.65 1.65 -0.72
CA ALA A 97 4.76 0.74 -1.45
C ALA A 97 4.69 -0.65 -0.80
N ALA A 98 5.84 -1.23 -0.41
CA ALA A 98 5.88 -2.53 0.27
C ALA A 98 5.17 -2.50 1.64
N MET A 99 5.37 -1.46 2.43
CA MET A 99 4.66 -1.28 3.71
C MET A 99 3.17 -1.06 3.51
N THR A 100 2.78 -0.32 2.47
CA THR A 100 1.38 -0.07 2.09
C THR A 100 0.65 -1.36 1.74
N VAL A 101 1.25 -2.25 0.94
CA VAL A 101 0.68 -3.60 0.69
C VAL A 101 0.51 -4.39 1.98
N PHE A 102 1.48 -4.29 2.91
CA PHE A 102 1.35 -4.96 4.19
C PHE A 102 0.19 -4.43 5.04
N HIS A 103 0.09 -3.11 5.19
CA HIS A 103 -1.00 -2.48 5.93
C HIS A 103 -2.35 -2.80 5.28
N PHE A 104 -2.42 -2.83 3.95
CA PHE A 104 -3.64 -3.19 3.23
C PHE A 104 -4.12 -4.59 3.63
N GLY A 105 -3.22 -5.58 3.64
CA GLY A 105 -3.54 -6.93 4.09
C GLY A 105 -4.06 -6.98 5.53
N LYS A 106 -3.39 -6.26 6.45
CA LYS A 106 -3.80 -6.19 7.86
C LYS A 106 -5.13 -5.48 8.05
N THR A 107 -5.42 -4.42 7.29
CA THR A 107 -6.71 -3.74 7.30
C THR A 107 -7.84 -4.65 6.82
N VAL A 108 -7.62 -5.46 5.77
CA VAL A 108 -8.61 -6.47 5.33
C VAL A 108 -8.91 -7.49 6.44
N GLU A 109 -7.88 -7.96 7.15
CA GLU A 109 -8.02 -8.88 8.28
C GLU A 109 -8.81 -8.23 9.44
N ALA A 110 -8.51 -6.98 9.76
CA ALA A 110 -9.18 -6.20 10.81
C ALA A 110 -10.66 -5.95 10.49
N ILE A 111 -10.99 -5.56 9.26
CA ILE A 111 -12.37 -5.36 8.79
C ILE A 111 -13.20 -6.63 9.01
N ARG A 112 -12.64 -7.79 8.61
CA ARG A 112 -13.32 -9.08 8.75
C ARG A 112 -13.49 -9.51 10.21
N ALA A 113 -12.54 -9.19 11.08
CA ALA A 113 -12.66 -9.46 12.50
C ALA A 113 -13.74 -8.57 13.12
N ALA A 114 -13.64 -7.25 12.95
CA ALA A 114 -14.57 -6.27 13.51
C ALA A 114 -16.02 -6.51 13.07
N SER A 115 -16.26 -6.86 11.79
CA SER A 115 -17.61 -7.13 11.29
C SER A 115 -18.32 -8.30 11.97
N ARG A 116 -17.60 -9.17 12.69
CA ARG A 116 -18.17 -10.32 13.41
C ARG A 116 -18.57 -9.98 14.84
N GLU A 117 -17.96 -8.94 15.40
CA GLU A 117 -18.18 -8.49 16.77
C GLU A 117 -19.36 -7.52 16.88
N ILE A 118 -19.89 -7.03 15.74
CA ILE A 118 -21.02 -6.09 15.68
C ILE A 118 -22.27 -6.85 15.23
N PRO A 119 -23.19 -7.23 16.15
CA PRO A 119 -24.36 -8.07 15.83
C PRO A 119 -25.21 -7.58 14.67
N THR A 120 -25.52 -6.29 14.60
CA THR A 120 -26.36 -5.72 13.55
C THR A 120 -25.69 -5.86 12.18
N ILE A 121 -24.42 -5.44 12.06
CA ILE A 121 -23.64 -5.54 10.81
C ILE A 121 -23.42 -7.01 10.42
N LYS A 122 -23.13 -7.88 11.37
CA LYS A 122 -22.89 -9.31 11.14
C LYS A 122 -24.06 -9.99 10.43
N GLN A 123 -25.29 -9.57 10.70
CA GLN A 123 -26.51 -10.12 10.11
C GLN A 123 -26.70 -9.67 8.65
N ASN A 124 -26.25 -8.46 8.29
CA ASN A 124 -26.50 -7.85 6.98
C ASN A 124 -25.30 -7.89 6.03
N ILE A 125 -24.11 -8.26 6.52
CA ILE A 125 -22.87 -8.28 5.72
C ILE A 125 -22.75 -9.51 4.80
N GLU A 126 -22.26 -9.32 3.57
CA GLU A 126 -21.95 -10.41 2.64
C GLU A 126 -20.60 -11.09 2.99
N HIS A 127 -20.58 -11.95 4.01
CA HIS A 127 -19.36 -12.65 4.47
C HIS A 127 -18.57 -13.38 3.36
N ALA A 128 -19.25 -13.81 2.29
CA ALA A 128 -18.61 -14.44 1.14
C ALA A 128 -17.68 -13.49 0.39
N ARG A 129 -18.03 -12.20 0.29
CA ARG A 129 -17.22 -11.16 -0.35
C ARG A 129 -15.94 -10.90 0.43
N LEU A 130 -16.02 -10.76 1.75
CA LEU A 130 -14.82 -10.60 2.58
C LEU A 130 -13.88 -11.79 2.46
N ARG A 131 -14.40 -13.03 2.47
CA ARG A 131 -13.58 -14.23 2.25
C ARG A 131 -12.92 -14.22 0.86
N LEU A 132 -13.65 -13.81 -0.17
CA LEU A 132 -13.13 -13.67 -1.52
C LEU A 132 -12.01 -12.63 -1.59
N ALA A 133 -12.21 -11.44 -1.01
CA ALA A 133 -11.21 -10.38 -0.95
C ALA A 133 -9.94 -10.84 -0.24
N THR A 134 -10.06 -11.49 0.93
CA THR A 134 -8.89 -12.03 1.66
C THR A 134 -8.16 -13.10 0.85
N LYS A 135 -8.90 -14.03 0.22
CA LYS A 135 -8.30 -15.07 -0.62
C LYS A 135 -7.57 -14.46 -1.82
N ARG A 136 -8.18 -13.47 -2.47
CA ARG A 136 -7.59 -12.77 -3.61
C ARG A 136 -6.33 -12.02 -3.19
N PHE A 137 -6.37 -11.25 -2.11
CA PHE A 137 -5.20 -10.52 -1.60
C PHE A 137 -4.03 -11.47 -1.33
N ARG A 138 -4.24 -12.55 -0.56
CA ARG A 138 -3.17 -13.51 -0.24
C ARG A 138 -2.63 -14.25 -1.46
N LYS A 139 -3.43 -14.40 -2.51
CA LYS A 139 -3.00 -15.01 -3.77
C LYS A 139 -2.12 -14.06 -4.58
N GLU A 140 -2.51 -12.79 -4.69
CA GLU A 140 -1.77 -11.78 -5.48
C GLU A 140 -0.52 -11.27 -4.73
N PHE A 141 -0.55 -11.28 -3.40
CA PHE A 141 0.54 -10.80 -2.54
C PHE A 141 0.92 -11.85 -1.49
N PRO A 142 1.46 -13.01 -1.89
CA PRO A 142 1.79 -14.09 -0.95
C PRO A 142 2.84 -13.67 0.09
N ASP A 143 3.77 -12.79 -0.31
CA ASP A 143 4.95 -12.44 0.50
C ASP A 143 4.83 -11.11 1.26
N PHE A 144 3.64 -10.52 1.37
CA PHE A 144 3.45 -9.19 1.96
C PHE A 144 4.02 -9.06 3.38
N GLU A 145 3.92 -10.10 4.21
CA GLU A 145 4.50 -10.11 5.55
C GLU A 145 6.03 -10.15 5.51
N MET A 146 6.58 -10.92 4.58
CA MET A 146 8.03 -11.10 4.46
C MET A 146 8.69 -9.85 3.89
N MET A 147 8.02 -9.18 2.94
CA MET A 147 8.37 -7.85 2.47
C MET A 147 8.42 -6.83 3.62
N ARG A 148 7.38 -6.80 4.48
CA ARG A 148 7.37 -5.93 5.68
C ARG A 148 8.52 -6.23 6.63
N HIS A 149 8.80 -7.51 6.90
CA HIS A 149 9.94 -7.88 7.75
C HIS A 149 11.26 -7.39 7.18
N ALA A 150 11.47 -7.54 5.89
CA ALA A 150 12.69 -7.12 5.23
C ALA A 150 12.83 -5.60 5.11
N VAL A 151 11.74 -4.85 4.95
CA VAL A 151 11.77 -3.38 5.01
C VAL A 151 12.02 -2.88 6.44
N GLY A 152 11.35 -3.47 7.44
CA GLY A 152 11.39 -3.00 8.82
C GLY A 152 12.63 -3.42 9.61
N HIS A 153 13.22 -4.57 9.30
CA HIS A 153 14.31 -5.18 10.09
C HIS A 153 15.65 -5.18 9.34
N ARG A 154 15.86 -4.16 8.48
CA ARG A 154 17.06 -3.99 7.67
C ARG A 154 18.35 -4.04 8.52
N ALA A 155 18.44 -3.22 9.56
CA ALA A 155 19.64 -3.15 10.40
C ALA A 155 19.96 -4.50 11.08
N GLU A 156 18.94 -5.25 11.49
CA GLU A 156 19.09 -6.57 12.11
C GLU A 156 19.62 -7.61 11.11
N ALA A 157 19.11 -7.59 9.86
CA ALA A 157 19.55 -8.48 8.79
C ALA A 157 21.03 -8.26 8.41
N THR A 158 21.58 -7.07 8.66
CA THR A 158 22.99 -6.72 8.41
C THR A 158 23.86 -6.66 9.67
N SER A 159 23.33 -7.04 10.83
CA SER A 159 24.03 -6.92 12.12
C SER A 159 25.29 -7.80 12.24
N SER A 160 25.39 -8.87 11.44
CA SER A 160 26.55 -9.76 11.41
C SER A 160 26.63 -10.51 10.08
N LEU A 161 27.82 -11.02 9.74
CA LEU A 161 28.00 -11.89 8.56
C LEU A 161 27.12 -13.16 8.63
N ARG A 162 26.87 -13.69 9.84
CA ARG A 162 25.95 -14.81 10.03
C ARG A 162 24.52 -14.42 9.67
N SER A 163 24.07 -13.23 10.10
CA SER A 163 22.74 -12.70 9.75
C SER A 163 22.60 -12.51 8.23
N VAL A 164 23.57 -11.86 7.60
CA VAL A 164 23.61 -11.68 6.14
C VAL A 164 23.49 -13.03 5.43
N LYS A 165 24.28 -14.04 5.82
CA LYS A 165 24.21 -15.39 5.24
C LYS A 165 22.85 -16.05 5.45
N ALA A 166 22.24 -15.92 6.63
CA ALA A 166 20.93 -16.49 6.93
C ALA A 166 19.78 -15.86 6.11
N HIS A 167 19.95 -14.60 5.71
CA HIS A 167 18.97 -13.89 4.89
C HIS A 167 19.32 -13.89 3.39
N SER A 168 20.46 -14.47 2.99
CA SER A 168 20.88 -14.55 1.58
C SER A 168 20.14 -15.65 0.84
N ALA A 169 19.71 -15.39 -0.39
CA ALA A 169 19.16 -16.41 -1.29
C ALA A 169 20.21 -16.76 -2.36
N GLY A 170 20.54 -18.05 -2.52
CA GLY A 170 21.59 -18.49 -3.45
C GLY A 170 22.98 -17.88 -3.17
N GLY A 171 23.26 -17.47 -1.93
CA GLY A 171 24.50 -16.79 -1.55
C GLY A 171 24.53 -15.28 -1.85
N VAL A 172 23.44 -14.72 -2.38
CA VAL A 172 23.29 -13.28 -2.66
C VAL A 172 22.39 -12.65 -1.59
N PHE A 173 22.83 -11.52 -1.04
CA PHE A 173 22.04 -10.71 -0.12
C PHE A 173 21.58 -9.43 -0.82
N ILE A 174 20.27 -9.24 -0.94
CA ILE A 174 19.65 -8.05 -1.53
C ILE A 174 18.95 -7.27 -0.41
N PHE A 175 19.48 -6.10 -0.09
CA PHE A 175 19.01 -5.24 1.01
C PHE A 175 17.74 -4.44 0.68
N GLY A 176 17.09 -4.75 -0.45
CA GLY A 176 16.14 -3.87 -1.14
C GLY A 176 16.82 -3.25 -2.35
N SER A 177 16.39 -3.64 -3.54
CA SER A 177 16.84 -3.10 -4.82
C SER A 177 15.62 -2.90 -5.69
N LEU A 178 15.51 -1.73 -6.31
CA LEU A 178 14.50 -1.46 -7.31
C LEU A 178 15.13 -1.62 -8.68
N GLU A 179 14.66 -2.60 -9.45
CA GLU A 179 15.02 -2.74 -10.86
C GLU A 179 13.80 -2.48 -11.72
N ARG A 180 13.87 -1.41 -12.54
CA ARG A 180 12.76 -0.86 -13.33
C ARG A 180 11.59 -0.45 -12.42
N ARG A 181 10.68 -1.37 -12.15
CA ARG A 181 9.50 -1.18 -11.28
C ARG A 181 9.30 -2.35 -10.32
N THR A 182 10.28 -3.25 -10.18
CA THR A 182 10.17 -4.39 -9.27
C THR A 182 11.11 -4.19 -8.11
N TYR A 183 10.54 -4.11 -6.91
CA TYR A 183 11.31 -4.00 -5.68
C TYR A 183 11.58 -5.39 -5.13
N THR A 184 12.85 -5.76 -5.07
CA THR A 184 13.31 -7.10 -4.68
C THR A 184 14.19 -7.04 -3.44
N MET A 185 14.06 -8.05 -2.58
CA MET A 185 14.86 -8.22 -1.37
C MET A 185 15.04 -9.70 -1.06
N THR A 186 16.06 -10.02 -0.25
CA THR A 186 16.25 -11.39 0.25
C THR A 186 15.95 -11.45 1.73
N MET A 187 15.15 -12.43 2.14
CA MET A 187 14.77 -12.63 3.52
C MET A 187 14.51 -14.11 3.78
N LYS A 188 15.12 -14.63 4.85
CA LYS A 188 15.01 -16.03 5.27
C LYS A 188 15.38 -17.03 4.17
N GLY A 189 16.41 -16.71 3.39
CA GLY A 189 16.92 -17.60 2.35
C GLY A 189 16.18 -17.56 1.01
N ASP A 190 15.21 -16.66 0.83
CA ASP A 190 14.40 -16.57 -0.39
C ASP A 190 14.33 -15.14 -0.94
N HIS A 191 13.96 -15.01 -2.21
CA HIS A 191 13.72 -13.74 -2.91
C HIS A 191 12.26 -13.34 -2.79
N HIS A 192 12.02 -12.11 -2.33
CA HIS A 192 10.69 -11.51 -2.25
C HIS A 192 10.65 -10.32 -3.18
N SER A 193 9.60 -10.20 -3.98
CA SER A 193 9.48 -9.13 -4.98
C SER A 193 8.08 -8.53 -5.01
N LEU A 194 8.02 -7.23 -5.29
CA LEU A 194 6.78 -6.49 -5.47
C LEU A 194 6.89 -5.57 -6.68
N ALA A 195 5.97 -5.71 -7.63
CA ALA A 195 5.83 -4.76 -8.74
C ALA A 195 5.16 -3.47 -8.25
N ILE A 196 5.75 -2.33 -8.57
CA ILE A 196 5.32 -0.98 -8.16
C ILE A 196 4.88 -0.23 -9.42
N ASP A 197 3.70 -0.61 -9.89
CA ASP A 197 3.12 -0.09 -11.12
C ASP A 197 1.59 0.11 -10.97
N HIS A 198 1.00 0.70 -12.00
CA HIS A 198 -0.45 0.92 -12.05
C HIS A 198 -1.26 -0.39 -11.97
N ARG A 199 -0.71 -1.52 -12.45
CA ARG A 199 -1.40 -2.82 -12.41
C ARG A 199 -1.53 -3.34 -10.98
N THR A 200 -0.47 -3.22 -10.17
CA THR A 200 -0.52 -3.55 -8.74
C THR A 200 -1.51 -2.64 -8.01
N ARG A 201 -1.48 -1.33 -8.30
CA ARG A 201 -2.47 -0.37 -7.76
C ARG A 201 -3.91 -0.79 -8.09
N LEU A 202 -4.19 -1.12 -9.35
CA LEU A 202 -5.52 -1.57 -9.78
C LEU A 202 -5.94 -2.87 -9.10
N THR A 203 -5.00 -3.80 -8.91
CA THR A 203 -5.26 -5.03 -8.15
C THR A 203 -5.70 -4.71 -6.71
N LEU A 204 -5.02 -3.81 -6.02
CA LEU A 204 -5.42 -3.35 -4.68
C LEU A 204 -6.81 -2.68 -4.69
N ALA A 205 -7.04 -1.78 -5.65
CA ALA A 205 -8.33 -1.10 -5.81
C ALA A 205 -9.48 -2.09 -6.04
N GLU A 206 -9.28 -3.11 -6.89
CA GLU A 206 -10.30 -4.13 -7.13
C GLU A 206 -10.57 -4.98 -5.88
N ILE A 207 -9.55 -5.30 -5.09
CA ILE A 207 -9.74 -6.01 -3.82
C ILE A 207 -10.52 -5.13 -2.84
N ALA A 208 -10.17 -3.84 -2.71
CA ALA A 208 -10.89 -2.88 -1.87
C ALA A 208 -12.37 -2.77 -2.29
N ARG A 209 -12.65 -2.77 -3.60
CA ARG A 209 -14.03 -2.77 -4.11
C ARG A 209 -14.82 -4.00 -3.69
N VAL A 210 -14.19 -5.18 -3.69
CA VAL A 210 -14.82 -6.42 -3.18
C VAL A 210 -15.04 -6.35 -1.67
N VAL A 211 -14.17 -5.67 -0.93
CA VAL A 211 -14.39 -5.40 0.50
C VAL A 211 -15.60 -4.48 0.69
N PHE A 212 -15.70 -3.38 -0.07
CA PHE A 212 -16.82 -2.43 0.03
C PHE A 212 -18.15 -3.07 -0.34
N SER A 213 -18.18 -3.90 -1.38
CA SER A 213 -19.39 -4.63 -1.77
C SER A 213 -19.85 -5.67 -0.75
N ALA A 214 -19.09 -5.88 0.34
CA ALA A 214 -19.56 -6.69 1.46
C ALA A 214 -20.57 -5.95 2.35
N PHE A 215 -20.63 -4.62 2.26
CA PHE A 215 -21.41 -3.73 3.14
C PHE A 215 -22.48 -2.96 2.35
N PRO A 216 -23.53 -3.62 1.84
CA PRO A 216 -24.47 -3.02 0.89
C PRO A 216 -25.20 -1.79 1.44
N GLU A 217 -25.44 -1.72 2.75
CA GLU A 217 -26.14 -0.59 3.40
C GLU A 217 -25.34 0.72 3.36
N ILE A 218 -24.00 0.63 3.33
CA ILE A 218 -23.11 1.80 3.36
C ILE A 218 -22.23 1.93 2.12
N GLU A 219 -22.28 0.98 1.18
CA GLU A 219 -21.41 0.94 0.00
C GLU A 219 -21.45 2.25 -0.80
N ALA A 220 -22.64 2.80 -1.04
CA ALA A 220 -22.82 4.06 -1.77
C ALA A 220 -22.27 5.29 -1.03
N SER A 221 -22.11 5.18 0.29
CA SER A 221 -21.55 6.23 1.14
C SER A 221 -20.04 6.15 1.25
N LEU A 222 -19.41 4.99 0.94
CA LEU A 222 -17.96 4.78 1.03
C LEU A 222 -17.18 5.56 -0.05
N PRO A 223 -15.85 5.78 0.15
CA PRO A 223 -15.02 6.45 -0.83
C PRO A 223 -15.04 5.75 -2.20
N GLN A 224 -15.16 6.51 -3.28
CA GLN A 224 -15.10 5.96 -4.63
C GLN A 224 -13.65 5.62 -5.00
N LEU A 225 -13.41 4.37 -5.40
CA LEU A 225 -12.08 3.92 -5.82
C LEU A 225 -11.80 4.39 -7.25
N ASN A 226 -10.74 5.17 -7.42
CA ASN A 226 -10.26 5.61 -8.74
C ASN A 226 -9.61 4.43 -9.50
N ILE A 227 -10.41 3.73 -10.31
CA ILE A 227 -9.95 2.64 -11.18
C ILE A 227 -9.53 3.09 -12.58
N ALA A 228 -9.49 4.40 -12.84
CA ALA A 228 -9.05 4.92 -14.12
C ALA A 228 -7.54 4.64 -14.34
N THR A 229 -7.20 4.18 -15.54
CA THR A 229 -5.84 3.78 -15.98
C THR A 229 -4.95 4.94 -16.44
N THR A 230 -5.20 6.17 -15.95
CA THR A 230 -4.37 7.34 -16.34
C THR A 230 -2.91 7.12 -16.01
#